data_AF-A0A3D4DWT0-F1
#
_entry.id   AF-A0A3D4DWT0-F1
#
_cell.length_a   1.000
_cell.length_b   1.000
_cell.length_c   1.000
_cell.angle_alpha   90.00
_cell.angle_beta   90.00
_cell.angle_gamma   90.00
#
_symmetry.space_group_name_H-M   'P 1'
#
loop_
_entity.id
_entity.type
_entity.pdbx_description
1 polymer ?
#
loop_
_entity_poly.entity_id
_entity_poly.type
_entity_poly.pdbx_seq_one_letter_code
_entity_poly.pdbx_strand_id
1 'polypeptide(L)'
;ARKLADKIDTFQTKPEAWYDDVLIAEMIELAKTTGDVTRQPIDLARPVYEQGNFWTAQFGGMYIFRDMALPAAITVRPRTDVGPMPVETFDLGMRNGIASFLEVNDLVEPVIKARGVDGASILRQKMDFILVDAAAALGVGIDGFDARSLHRLAQRLGARLPEEFAKLGELVRWALNGGRWPRIASDNPAYFYTLRARADHPDRDLINQLLSELTPLDVRQLFITHKPAFYAAYRSWPDAKKEFVAEFLHRDYAANKAGARDALFGGAEPEVKPAVNPGMNRDGRAGKSRPERDIVDLVGPWGSVLRR
;
A
#
# COMPACT_ATOMS: atom_id res chain seq x y z
N ALA A 1 -27.43 -12.23 25.36
CA ALA A 1 -26.51 -12.94 26.26
C ALA A 1 -26.22 -12.12 27.51
N ARG A 2 -25.45 -11.02 27.46
CA ARG A 2 -25.08 -10.21 28.66
C ARG A 2 -26.26 -9.78 29.55
N LYS A 3 -27.33 -9.22 28.97
CA LYS A 3 -28.55 -8.85 29.72
C LYS A 3 -29.20 -10.01 30.48
N LEU A 4 -29.12 -11.24 29.96
CA LEU A 4 -29.64 -12.43 30.64
C LEU A 4 -28.69 -12.87 31.76
N ALA A 5 -27.38 -12.81 31.53
CA ALA A 5 -26.37 -13.08 32.56
C ALA A 5 -26.49 -12.11 33.74
N ASP A 6 -26.65 -10.80 33.49
CA ASP A 6 -26.83 -9.79 34.54
C ASP A 6 -28.10 -10.04 35.37
N LYS A 7 -29.17 -10.52 34.73
CA LYS A 7 -30.43 -10.86 35.41
C LYS A 7 -30.33 -12.16 36.21
N ILE A 8 -29.61 -13.16 35.71
CA ILE A 8 -29.30 -14.38 36.46
C ILE A 8 -28.46 -14.06 37.69
N ASP A 9 -27.44 -13.21 37.55
CA ASP A 9 -26.62 -12.75 38.68
C ASP A 9 -27.48 -11.97 39.70
N THR A 10 -28.35 -11.08 39.22
CA THR A 10 -29.32 -10.37 40.07
C THR A 10 -30.24 -11.34 40.82
N PHE A 11 -30.73 -12.39 40.15
CA PHE A 11 -31.57 -13.43 40.73
C PHE A 11 -30.84 -14.24 41.81
N GLN A 12 -29.55 -14.52 41.62
CA GLN A 12 -28.74 -15.31 42.57
C GLN A 12 -28.24 -14.50 43.77
N THR A 13 -28.07 -13.19 43.63
CA THR A 13 -27.41 -12.34 44.63
C THR A 13 -28.36 -11.53 45.50
N LYS A 14 -29.58 -11.22 45.02
CA LYS A 14 -30.54 -10.41 45.78
C LYS A 14 -31.48 -11.26 46.65
N PRO A 15 -31.66 -10.95 47.95
CA PRO A 15 -32.47 -11.73 48.89
C PRO A 15 -33.93 -11.94 48.47
N GLU A 16 -34.51 -10.97 47.75
CA GLU A 16 -35.93 -10.95 47.38
C GLU A 16 -36.17 -11.32 45.90
N ALA A 17 -35.12 -11.57 45.12
CA ALA A 17 -35.26 -11.76 43.68
C ALA A 17 -35.82 -13.13 43.28
N TRP A 18 -35.89 -14.08 44.21
CA TRP A 18 -36.40 -15.44 43.95
C TRP A 18 -37.92 -15.51 43.78
N TYR A 19 -38.67 -14.50 44.22
CA TYR A 19 -40.14 -14.39 44.04
C TYR A 19 -40.55 -13.22 43.15
N ASP A 20 -39.59 -12.54 42.50
CA ASP A 20 -39.89 -11.48 41.56
C ASP A 20 -40.37 -12.08 40.23
N ASP A 21 -41.70 -12.22 40.11
CA ASP A 21 -42.36 -12.77 38.92
C ASP A 21 -42.01 -12.00 37.64
N VAL A 22 -41.72 -10.70 37.73
CA VAL A 22 -41.33 -9.87 36.58
C VAL A 22 -39.92 -10.22 36.14
N LEU A 23 -38.98 -10.31 37.08
CA LEU A 23 -37.60 -10.71 36.79
C LEU A 23 -37.54 -12.12 36.17
N ILE A 24 -38.31 -13.06 36.71
CA ILE A 24 -38.39 -14.44 36.22
C ILE A 24 -38.95 -14.46 34.78
N ALA A 25 -40.04 -13.72 34.52
CA ALA A 25 -40.63 -13.63 33.19
C ALA A 25 -39.65 -13.04 32.16
N GLU A 26 -38.94 -11.98 32.52
CA GLU A 26 -37.93 -11.36 31.66
C GLU A 26 -36.74 -12.30 31.37
N MET A 27 -36.32 -13.10 32.36
CA MET A 27 -35.27 -14.11 32.18
C MET A 27 -35.71 -15.22 31.22
N ILE A 28 -36.95 -15.72 31.34
CA ILE A 28 -37.50 -16.75 30.45
C ILE A 28 -37.59 -16.25 29.01
N GLU A 29 -38.11 -15.04 28.80
CA GLU A 29 -38.21 -14.46 27.46
C GLU A 29 -36.84 -14.22 26.81
N LEU A 30 -35.87 -13.74 27.59
CA LEU A 30 -34.49 -13.58 27.09
C LEU A 30 -33.85 -14.93 26.77
N ALA A 31 -34.07 -15.96 27.60
CA ALA A 31 -33.53 -17.31 27.40
C ALA A 31 -34.05 -17.98 26.11
N LYS A 32 -35.32 -17.76 25.74
CA LYS A 32 -35.87 -18.23 24.46
C LYS A 32 -35.08 -17.72 23.25
N THR A 33 -34.56 -16.49 23.33
CA THR A 33 -33.82 -15.86 22.24
C THR A 33 -32.33 -16.16 22.27
N THR A 34 -31.73 -16.24 23.47
CA THR A 34 -30.27 -16.35 23.63
C THR A 34 -29.77 -17.77 23.91
N GLY A 35 -30.66 -18.72 24.23
CA GLY A 35 -30.29 -20.06 24.70
C GLY A 35 -29.76 -20.07 26.13
N ASP A 36 -29.22 -21.22 26.56
CA ASP A 36 -28.63 -21.40 27.89
C ASP A 36 -27.24 -20.76 28.00
N VAL A 37 -27.23 -19.50 28.45
CA VAL A 37 -26.01 -18.72 28.68
C VAL A 37 -25.23 -19.14 29.93
N THR A 38 -25.77 -20.03 30.78
CA THR A 38 -25.08 -20.52 31.98
C THR A 38 -24.10 -21.64 31.66
N ARG A 39 -24.47 -22.52 30.72
CA ARG A 39 -23.61 -23.62 30.24
C ARG A 39 -22.73 -23.23 29.06
N GLN A 40 -23.17 -22.26 28.26
CA GLN A 40 -22.42 -21.73 27.12
C GLN A 40 -22.42 -20.20 27.18
N PRO A 41 -21.54 -19.59 28.00
CA PRO A 41 -21.42 -18.15 28.05
C PRO A 41 -20.87 -17.62 26.72
N ILE A 42 -21.75 -17.18 25.83
CA ILE A 42 -21.39 -16.49 24.59
C ILE A 42 -21.21 -15.01 24.91
N ASP A 43 -19.99 -14.64 25.33
CA ASP A 43 -19.56 -13.26 25.40
C ASP A 43 -18.66 -12.94 24.21
N LEU A 44 -19.29 -12.53 23.10
CA LEU A 44 -18.54 -11.95 21.98
C LEU A 44 -18.16 -10.53 22.38
N ALA A 45 -16.92 -10.36 22.88
CA ALA A 45 -16.33 -9.04 23.01
C ALA A 45 -16.51 -8.30 21.68
N ARG A 46 -17.00 -7.05 21.73
CA ARG A 46 -16.98 -6.21 20.54
C ARG A 46 -15.51 -6.09 20.13
N PRO A 47 -15.12 -6.49 18.92
CA PRO A 47 -13.74 -6.34 18.52
C PRO A 47 -13.41 -4.84 18.53
N VAL A 48 -12.49 -4.46 19.40
CA VAL A 48 -11.88 -3.13 19.40
C VAL A 48 -10.72 -3.20 18.44
N TYR A 49 -10.83 -2.44 17.35
CA TYR A 49 -9.75 -2.30 16.39
C TYR A 49 -9.04 -0.98 16.66
N GLU A 50 -7.76 -1.05 17.01
CA GLU A 50 -6.91 0.13 17.02
C GLU A 50 -6.44 0.39 15.58
N GLN A 51 -6.96 1.45 14.97
CA GLN A 51 -6.45 1.93 13.69
C GLN A 51 -5.26 2.83 13.96
N GLY A 52 -4.08 2.30 13.66
CA GLY A 52 -2.82 3.04 13.74
C GLY A 52 -2.64 3.99 12.57
N ASN A 53 -1.45 4.02 11.96
CA ASN A 53 -1.19 4.83 10.76
C ASN A 53 -2.02 4.33 9.56
N PHE A 54 -2.54 5.25 8.73
CA PHE A 54 -3.39 4.87 7.59
C PHE A 54 -3.44 5.92 6.48
N TRP A 55 -3.92 5.49 5.31
CA TRP A 55 -4.32 6.38 4.22
C TRP A 55 -5.84 6.35 4.06
N THR A 56 -6.43 7.49 3.71
CA THR A 56 -7.85 7.60 3.38
C THR A 56 -8.05 8.39 2.09
N ALA A 57 -8.96 7.92 1.24
CA ALA A 57 -9.42 8.66 0.06
C ALA A 57 -10.31 9.87 0.42
N GLN A 58 -10.79 9.93 1.66
CA GLN A 58 -11.57 11.06 2.15
C GLN A 58 -10.74 12.35 2.08
N PHE A 59 -11.42 13.49 1.97
CA PHE A 59 -10.77 14.80 1.82
C PHE A 59 -9.82 14.91 0.62
N GLY A 60 -9.99 14.04 -0.39
CA GLY A 60 -9.18 14.04 -1.60
C GLY A 60 -7.85 13.28 -1.48
N GLY A 61 -7.66 12.47 -0.44
CA GLY A 61 -6.42 11.72 -0.21
C GLY A 61 -5.62 12.30 0.93
N MET A 62 -5.44 11.53 2.00
CA MET A 62 -4.66 11.94 3.17
C MET A 62 -4.01 10.74 3.85
N TYR A 63 -2.73 10.88 4.18
CA TYR A 63 -1.95 9.98 5.01
C TYR A 63 -1.94 10.50 6.45
N ILE A 64 -2.25 9.65 7.40
CA ILE A 64 -2.22 9.96 8.83
C ILE A 64 -1.18 9.07 9.50
N PHE A 65 -0.14 9.72 10.02
CA PHE A 65 0.90 9.10 10.84
C PHE A 65 0.73 9.59 12.28
N ARG A 66 0.01 8.80 13.08
CA ARG A 66 -0.33 9.08 14.48
C ARG A 66 0.57 8.36 15.48
N ASP A 67 1.09 7.20 15.12
CA ASP A 67 1.85 6.31 16.02
C ASP A 67 3.35 6.46 15.78
N MET A 68 3.85 7.69 15.90
CA MET A 68 5.25 8.04 15.63
C MET A 68 5.76 9.08 16.63
N ALA A 69 7.09 9.22 16.72
CA ALA A 69 7.71 10.20 17.60
C ALA A 69 7.28 11.64 17.24
N LEU A 70 7.19 11.94 15.94
CA LEU A 70 6.61 13.18 15.43
C LEU A 70 5.43 12.85 14.51
N PRO A 71 4.19 12.87 15.04
CA PRO A 71 2.99 12.64 14.25
C PRO A 71 2.77 13.70 13.17
N ALA A 72 2.28 13.28 12.00
CA ALA A 72 1.95 14.19 10.91
C ALA A 72 0.77 13.70 10.06
N ALA A 73 0.10 14.64 9.42
CA ALA A 73 -0.82 14.41 8.32
C ALA A 73 -0.19 14.88 7.00
N ILE A 74 -0.28 14.07 5.95
CA ILE A 74 0.20 14.44 4.61
C ILE A 74 -0.98 14.36 3.65
N THR A 75 -1.35 15.51 3.11
CA THR A 75 -2.52 15.69 2.26
C THR A 75 -2.12 15.66 0.78
N VAL A 76 -2.94 15.03 -0.05
CA VAL A 76 -2.73 15.01 -1.52
C VAL A 76 -3.18 16.35 -2.12
N ARG A 77 -4.21 16.96 -1.54
CA ARG A 77 -4.68 18.31 -1.86
C ARG A 77 -3.84 19.39 -1.18
N PRO A 78 -3.92 20.66 -1.63
CA PRO A 78 -3.30 21.77 -0.92
C PRO A 78 -3.69 21.76 0.55
N ARG A 79 -2.73 21.95 1.46
CA ARG A 79 -2.98 21.88 2.91
C ARG A 79 -4.06 22.86 3.38
N THR A 80 -4.27 23.96 2.63
CA THR A 80 -5.30 24.97 2.90
C THR A 80 -6.72 24.45 2.76
N ASP A 81 -6.92 23.36 2.03
CA ASP A 81 -8.23 22.71 1.85
C ASP A 81 -8.62 21.89 3.08
N VAL A 82 -7.64 21.55 3.92
CA VAL A 82 -7.83 20.81 5.15
C VAL A 82 -7.74 21.82 6.29
N GLY A 83 -8.81 21.94 7.08
CA GLY A 83 -8.87 22.86 8.20
C GLY A 83 -7.80 22.60 9.27
N PRO A 84 -7.83 23.31 10.41
CA PRO A 84 -6.83 23.12 11.46
C PRO A 84 -6.80 21.67 11.94
N MET A 85 -5.61 21.07 11.91
CA MET A 85 -5.35 19.69 12.33
C MET A 85 -4.61 19.68 13.68
N PRO A 86 -4.82 18.64 14.51
CA PRO A 86 -4.12 18.50 15.80
C PRO A 86 -2.66 18.07 15.67
N VAL A 87 -2.19 17.82 14.44
CA VAL A 87 -0.83 17.37 14.12
C VAL A 87 -0.24 18.25 13.02
N GLU A 88 1.08 18.20 12.86
CA GLU A 88 1.74 18.89 11.76
C GLU A 88 1.18 18.40 10.43
N THR A 89 0.89 19.33 9.52
CA THR A 89 0.20 19.01 8.25
C THR A 89 1.01 19.50 7.07
N PHE A 90 1.32 18.57 6.17
CA PHE A 90 1.99 18.81 4.90
C PHE A 90 1.03 18.59 3.73
N ASP A 91 1.31 19.23 2.60
CA ASP A 91 0.83 18.77 1.29
C ASP A 91 1.99 18.20 0.47
N LEU A 92 1.69 17.46 -0.60
CA LEU A 92 2.72 16.85 -1.46
C LEU A 92 3.70 17.87 -2.08
N GLY A 93 3.35 19.16 -2.12
CA GLY A 93 4.23 20.24 -2.56
C GLY A 93 5.32 20.59 -1.54
N MET A 94 5.10 20.31 -0.25
CA MET A 94 6.03 20.59 0.84
C MET A 94 7.16 19.55 0.95
N ARG A 95 7.88 19.32 -0.16
CA ARG A 95 8.89 18.26 -0.30
C ARG A 95 9.96 18.26 0.80
N ASN A 96 10.47 19.44 1.18
CA ASN A 96 11.45 19.56 2.27
C ASN A 96 10.87 19.12 3.62
N GLY A 97 9.65 19.55 3.94
CA GLY A 97 8.97 19.16 5.18
C GLY A 97 8.72 17.67 5.24
N ILE A 98 8.26 17.08 4.12
CA ILE A 98 8.06 15.63 4.01
C ILE A 98 9.39 14.88 4.15
N ALA A 99 10.47 15.34 3.49
CA ALA A 99 11.78 14.72 3.61
C ALA A 99 12.28 14.73 5.06
N SER A 100 12.18 15.87 5.76
CA SER A 100 12.53 15.98 7.17
C SER A 100 11.66 15.08 8.05
N PHE A 101 10.35 15.02 7.80
CA PHE A 101 9.44 14.13 8.53
C PHE A 101 9.84 12.65 8.37
N LEU A 102 10.14 12.21 7.14
CA LEU A 102 10.54 10.83 6.86
C LEU A 102 11.90 10.49 7.49
N GLU A 103 12.84 11.43 7.51
CA GLU A 103 14.17 11.25 8.08
C GLU A 103 14.13 11.22 9.62
N VAL A 104 13.44 12.17 10.25
CA VAL A 104 13.39 12.26 11.72
C VAL A 104 12.67 11.07 12.35
N ASN A 105 11.64 10.54 11.68
CA ASN A 105 10.94 9.34 12.12
C ASN A 105 11.62 8.02 11.65
N ASP A 106 12.78 8.09 10.98
CA ASP A 106 13.52 6.93 10.46
C ASP A 106 12.66 5.98 9.59
N LEU A 107 11.89 6.55 8.66
CA LEU A 107 10.88 5.81 7.88
C LEU A 107 11.42 5.26 6.54
N VAL A 108 12.51 5.84 6.06
CA VAL A 108 13.04 5.61 4.71
C VAL A 108 14.54 5.34 4.72
N GLU A 109 14.99 4.60 3.72
CA GLU A 109 16.42 4.39 3.46
C GLU A 109 16.73 4.62 1.97
N PRO A 110 17.99 5.00 1.63
CA PRO A 110 18.40 5.10 0.24
C PRO A 110 18.38 3.73 -0.46
N VAL A 111 17.72 3.65 -1.61
CA VAL A 111 17.60 2.43 -2.45
C VAL A 111 18.97 1.82 -2.77
N ILE A 112 20.02 2.64 -2.88
CA ILE A 112 21.36 2.16 -3.20
C ILE A 112 22.13 1.58 -2.00
N LYS A 113 21.68 1.86 -0.77
CA LYS A 113 22.26 1.35 0.49
C LYS A 113 21.45 0.20 1.08
N ALA A 114 20.25 -0.02 0.55
CA ALA A 114 19.38 -1.13 0.85
C ALA A 114 20.11 -2.48 0.87
N ARG A 115 19.98 -3.23 1.97
CA ARG A 115 20.53 -4.59 2.04
C ARG A 115 19.70 -5.56 1.20
N GLY A 116 20.38 -6.50 0.55
CA GLY A 116 19.74 -7.60 -0.20
C GLY A 116 19.14 -7.20 -1.55
N VAL A 117 19.43 -6.01 -2.06
CA VAL A 117 18.80 -5.47 -3.27
C VAL A 117 19.83 -4.85 -4.22
N ASP A 118 19.66 -5.08 -5.52
CA ASP A 118 20.41 -4.36 -6.56
C ASP A 118 19.81 -2.97 -6.79
N GLY A 119 20.22 -2.02 -5.94
CA GLY A 119 19.75 -0.64 -6.01
C GLY A 119 20.09 0.05 -7.35
N ALA A 120 21.21 -0.29 -7.98
CA ALA A 120 21.61 0.32 -9.25
C ALA A 120 20.66 -0.09 -10.38
N SER A 121 20.22 -1.35 -10.40
CA SER A 121 19.20 -1.84 -11.34
C SER A 121 17.84 -1.20 -11.09
N ILE A 122 17.44 -0.99 -9.83
CA ILE A 122 16.18 -0.29 -9.51
C ILE A 122 16.21 1.16 -10.02
N LEU A 123 17.31 1.88 -9.79
CA LEU A 123 17.45 3.25 -10.26
C LEU A 123 17.46 3.34 -11.79
N ARG A 124 18.14 2.42 -12.48
CA ARG A 124 18.08 2.32 -13.95
C ARG A 124 16.65 2.12 -14.46
N GLN A 125 15.90 1.21 -13.83
CA GLN A 125 14.49 0.99 -14.19
C GLN A 125 13.63 2.25 -13.98
N LYS A 126 13.83 2.97 -12.86
CA LYS A 126 13.16 4.26 -12.61
C LYS A 126 13.52 5.28 -13.70
N MET A 127 14.78 5.33 -14.11
CA MET A 127 15.23 6.19 -15.21
C MET A 127 14.56 5.84 -16.55
N ASP A 128 14.33 4.56 -16.85
CA ASP A 128 13.62 4.14 -18.07
C ASP A 128 12.18 4.65 -18.10
N PHE A 129 11.47 4.63 -16.96
CA PHE A 129 10.11 5.20 -16.89
C PHE A 129 10.11 6.72 -17.11
N ILE A 130 11.07 7.43 -16.50
CA ILE A 130 11.24 8.88 -16.68
C ILE A 130 11.56 9.21 -18.13
N LEU A 131 12.41 8.40 -18.77
CA LEU A 131 12.78 8.55 -20.18
C LEU A 131 11.57 8.41 -21.11
N VAL A 132 10.75 7.38 -20.91
CA VAL A 132 9.55 7.16 -21.73
C VAL A 132 8.52 8.26 -21.50
N ASP A 133 8.33 8.70 -20.26
CA ASP A 133 7.46 9.83 -19.97
C ASP A 133 7.91 11.12 -20.69
N ALA A 134 9.20 11.44 -20.61
CA ALA A 134 9.78 12.60 -21.31
C ALA A 134 9.65 12.49 -22.84
N ALA A 135 9.89 11.30 -23.40
CA ALA A 135 9.71 11.05 -24.83
C ALA A 135 8.26 11.27 -25.28
N ALA A 136 7.31 10.71 -24.52
CA ALA A 136 5.89 10.84 -24.80
C ALA A 136 5.41 12.30 -24.68
N ALA A 137 5.86 13.03 -23.65
CA ALA A 137 5.54 14.45 -23.47
C ALA A 137 6.08 15.34 -24.60
N LEU A 138 7.24 14.98 -25.16
CA LEU A 138 7.88 15.72 -26.26
C LEU A 138 7.43 15.23 -27.65
N GLY A 139 6.53 14.25 -27.74
CA GLY A 139 6.10 13.66 -29.02
C GLY A 139 7.21 12.95 -29.78
N VAL A 140 8.27 12.52 -29.10
CA VAL A 140 9.38 11.78 -29.70
C VAL A 140 9.00 10.30 -29.77
N GLY A 141 8.95 9.74 -30.99
CA GLY A 141 8.58 8.34 -31.21
C GLY A 141 9.47 7.36 -30.44
N ILE A 142 8.88 6.31 -29.88
CA ILE A 142 9.62 5.28 -29.14
C ILE A 142 9.78 4.07 -30.07
N ASP A 143 11.01 3.84 -30.53
CA ASP A 143 11.30 2.84 -31.57
C ASP A 143 11.26 1.39 -31.03
N GLY A 144 11.30 1.24 -29.71
CA GLY A 144 11.24 -0.04 -29.01
C GLY A 144 11.50 0.11 -27.52
N PHE A 145 11.09 -0.90 -26.75
CA PHE A 145 11.16 -0.91 -25.28
C PHE A 145 12.30 -1.76 -24.71
N ASP A 146 13.20 -2.25 -25.57
CA ASP A 146 14.41 -2.93 -25.14
C ASP A 146 15.51 -1.94 -24.71
N ALA A 147 16.49 -2.42 -23.93
CA ALA A 147 17.56 -1.58 -23.38
C ALA A 147 18.37 -0.81 -24.45
N ARG A 148 18.56 -1.37 -25.65
CA ARG A 148 19.32 -0.69 -26.72
C ARG A 148 18.49 0.46 -27.30
N SER A 149 17.20 0.22 -27.51
CA SER A 149 16.27 1.24 -28.01
C SER A 149 16.10 2.39 -27.01
N LEU A 150 15.92 2.09 -25.72
CA LEU A 150 15.88 3.09 -24.65
C LEU A 150 17.19 3.88 -24.55
N HIS A 151 18.35 3.22 -24.68
CA HIS A 151 19.62 3.93 -24.69
C HIS A 151 19.72 4.93 -25.86
N ARG A 152 19.34 4.53 -27.08
CA ARG A 152 19.31 5.45 -28.24
C ARG A 152 18.32 6.60 -28.04
N LEU A 153 17.16 6.32 -27.45
CA LEU A 153 16.16 7.33 -27.11
C LEU A 153 16.73 8.37 -26.13
N ALA A 154 17.46 7.93 -25.10
CA ALA A 154 18.13 8.82 -24.16
C ALA A 154 19.15 9.74 -24.85
N GLN A 155 19.97 9.20 -25.77
CA GLN A 155 20.92 10.01 -26.55
C GLN A 155 20.20 11.04 -27.44
N ARG A 156 19.09 10.66 -28.08
CA ARG A 156 18.30 11.54 -28.95
C ARG A 156 17.59 12.66 -28.18
N LEU A 157 17.16 12.39 -26.95
CA LEU A 157 16.57 13.40 -26.07
C LEU A 157 17.66 14.33 -25.52
N GLY A 158 18.80 13.79 -25.10
CA GLY A 158 19.97 14.54 -24.66
C GLY A 158 19.64 15.53 -23.54
N ALA A 159 19.95 16.81 -23.77
CA ALA A 159 19.70 17.89 -22.80
C ALA A 159 18.21 18.18 -22.54
N ARG A 160 17.28 17.60 -23.32
CA ARG A 160 15.83 17.73 -23.07
C ARG A 160 15.31 16.77 -21.99
N LEU A 161 16.17 15.91 -21.46
CA LEU A 161 15.79 15.02 -20.36
C LEU A 161 15.59 15.82 -19.07
N PRO A 162 14.62 15.40 -18.23
CA PRO A 162 14.34 16.07 -16.97
C PRO A 162 15.49 15.88 -15.97
N GLU A 163 15.57 16.77 -14.99
CA GLU A 163 16.66 16.80 -14.00
C GLU A 163 16.76 15.48 -13.21
N GLU A 164 15.61 14.87 -12.91
CA GLU A 164 15.48 13.56 -12.28
C GLU A 164 16.34 12.52 -12.97
N PHE A 165 16.27 12.44 -14.31
CA PHE A 165 17.02 11.46 -15.08
C PHE A 165 18.53 11.67 -14.92
N ALA A 166 18.99 12.92 -15.02
CA ALA A 166 20.41 13.25 -14.91
C ALA A 166 20.95 12.93 -13.51
N LYS A 167 20.22 13.32 -12.46
CA LYS A 167 20.60 13.11 -11.05
C LYS A 167 20.59 11.64 -10.64
N LEU A 168 19.59 10.88 -11.06
CA LEU A 168 19.59 9.43 -10.86
C LEU A 168 20.75 8.77 -11.62
N GLY A 169 21.08 9.26 -12.82
CA GLY A 169 22.24 8.81 -13.57
C GLY A 169 23.58 9.05 -12.87
N GLU A 170 23.73 10.18 -12.16
CA GLU A 170 24.90 10.42 -11.29
C GLU A 170 25.02 9.35 -10.21
N LEU A 171 23.90 8.99 -9.56
CA LEU A 171 23.86 7.98 -8.50
C LEU A 171 24.13 6.56 -9.02
N VAL A 172 23.59 6.21 -10.20
CA VAL A 172 23.89 4.94 -10.86
C VAL A 172 25.36 4.85 -11.25
N ARG A 173 25.94 5.91 -11.81
CA ARG A 173 27.38 5.95 -12.16
C ARG A 173 28.25 5.77 -10.92
N TRP A 174 27.89 6.44 -9.82
CA TRP A 174 28.58 6.27 -8.54
C TRP A 174 28.47 4.82 -8.03
N ALA A 175 27.30 4.21 -8.12
CA ALA A 175 27.10 2.84 -7.64
C ALA A 175 27.91 1.79 -8.43
N LEU A 176 28.10 2.02 -9.74
CA LEU A 176 28.86 1.11 -10.60
C LEU A 176 30.36 1.36 -10.58
N ASN A 177 30.78 2.62 -10.53
CA ASN A 177 32.19 3.01 -10.76
C ASN A 177 32.86 3.61 -9.52
N GLY A 178 32.13 3.83 -8.43
CA GLY A 178 32.61 4.49 -7.23
C GLY A 178 32.81 6.00 -7.39
N GLY A 179 33.58 6.59 -6.46
CA GLY A 179 33.90 8.02 -6.44
C GLY A 179 33.13 8.81 -5.38
N ARG A 180 33.00 10.13 -5.58
CA ARG A 180 32.33 11.02 -4.64
C ARG A 180 30.82 10.77 -4.67
N TRP A 181 30.23 10.52 -3.50
CA TRP A 181 28.79 10.35 -3.34
C TRP A 181 28.01 11.58 -3.86
N PRO A 182 27.10 11.41 -4.84
CA PRO A 182 26.25 12.48 -5.33
C PRO A 182 25.29 12.93 -4.23
N ARG A 183 25.35 14.20 -3.83
CA ARG A 183 24.37 14.77 -2.90
C ARG A 183 23.19 15.30 -3.69
N ILE A 184 22.00 14.82 -3.35
CA ILE A 184 20.73 15.26 -3.91
C ILE A 184 19.98 15.91 -2.73
N ALA A 185 19.73 17.21 -2.83
CA ALA A 185 18.98 17.95 -1.82
C ALA A 185 17.49 17.56 -1.86
N SER A 186 16.76 17.76 -0.75
CA SER A 186 15.36 17.33 -0.63
C SER A 186 14.37 18.09 -1.53
N ASP A 187 14.75 19.31 -1.96
CA ASP A 187 14.01 20.11 -2.92
C ASP A 187 14.20 19.61 -4.37
N ASN A 188 15.23 18.80 -4.62
CA ASN A 188 15.49 18.24 -5.93
C ASN A 188 14.36 17.26 -6.34
N PRO A 189 13.87 17.34 -7.58
CA PRO A 189 12.85 16.42 -8.08
C PRO A 189 13.26 14.93 -7.97
N ALA A 190 14.55 14.63 -8.09
CA ALA A 190 15.09 13.28 -8.03
C ALA A 190 15.09 12.68 -6.60
N TYR A 191 14.98 13.49 -5.55
CA TYR A 191 15.25 13.08 -4.18
C TYR A 191 14.45 11.84 -3.75
N PHE A 192 13.12 11.88 -3.85
CA PHE A 192 12.28 10.75 -3.42
C PHE A 192 12.44 9.50 -4.29
N TYR A 193 12.91 9.64 -5.54
CA TYR A 193 13.23 8.46 -6.38
C TYR A 193 14.42 7.66 -5.86
N THR A 194 15.24 8.27 -5.01
CA THR A 194 16.39 7.60 -4.38
C THR A 194 16.02 6.86 -3.09
N LEU A 195 14.79 7.01 -2.60
CA LEU A 195 14.34 6.48 -1.33
C LEU A 195 13.38 5.30 -1.51
N ARG A 196 13.37 4.42 -0.51
CA ARG A 196 12.32 3.42 -0.28
C ARG A 196 11.96 3.41 1.21
N ALA A 197 10.78 2.91 1.55
CA ALA A 197 10.49 2.63 2.95
C ALA A 197 11.47 1.58 3.49
N ARG A 198 11.82 1.68 4.78
CA ARG A 198 12.62 0.64 5.43
C ARG A 198 11.88 -0.70 5.42
N ALA A 199 12.57 -1.75 5.02
CA ALA A 199 11.98 -3.08 4.83
C ALA A 199 11.40 -3.69 6.11
N ASP A 200 11.96 -3.33 7.27
CA ASP A 200 11.60 -3.83 8.60
C ASP A 200 10.59 -2.94 9.34
N HIS A 201 10.11 -1.85 8.72
CA HIS A 201 9.14 -0.95 9.33
C HIS A 201 7.70 -1.49 9.21
N PRO A 202 6.86 -1.46 10.26
CA PRO A 202 5.49 -1.97 10.20
C PRO A 202 4.63 -1.26 9.15
N ASP A 203 4.80 0.06 8.99
CA ASP A 203 4.08 0.87 7.99
C ASP A 203 4.77 0.92 6.61
N ARG A 204 5.67 -0.03 6.29
CA ARG A 204 6.44 -0.05 5.03
C ARG A 204 5.55 0.17 3.80
N ASP A 205 4.38 -0.49 3.76
CA ASP A 205 3.48 -0.43 2.61
C ASP A 205 2.80 0.95 2.50
N LEU A 206 2.40 1.56 3.62
CA LEU A 206 1.84 2.92 3.67
C LEU A 206 2.88 3.97 3.26
N ILE A 207 4.12 3.84 3.73
CA ILE A 207 5.22 4.73 3.37
C ILE A 207 5.55 4.61 1.88
N ASN A 208 5.60 3.38 1.33
CA ASN A 208 5.83 3.19 -0.11
C ASN A 208 4.65 3.65 -0.97
N GLN A 209 3.43 3.66 -0.44
CA GLN A 209 2.27 4.29 -1.07
C GLN A 209 2.46 5.81 -1.15
N LEU A 210 2.83 6.48 -0.05
CA LEU A 210 3.17 7.90 -0.04
C LEU A 210 4.31 8.24 -1.02
N LEU A 211 5.41 7.47 -0.97
CA LEU A 211 6.54 7.67 -1.87
C LEU A 211 6.15 7.55 -3.34
N SER A 212 5.15 6.71 -3.67
CA SER A 212 4.67 6.56 -5.05
C SER A 212 3.96 7.81 -5.58
N GLU A 213 3.25 8.55 -4.72
CA GLU A 213 2.62 9.82 -5.09
C GLU A 213 3.64 10.96 -5.17
N LEU A 214 4.73 10.89 -4.40
CA LEU A 214 5.87 11.82 -4.50
C LEU A 214 6.76 11.56 -5.71
N THR A 215 6.63 10.39 -6.34
CA THR A 215 7.44 9.93 -7.48
C THR A 215 6.56 9.40 -8.63
N PRO A 216 5.63 10.22 -9.16
CA PRO A 216 4.58 9.75 -10.08
C PRO A 216 5.12 9.17 -11.41
N LEU A 217 6.38 9.47 -11.76
CA LEU A 217 7.05 8.88 -12.92
C LEU A 217 7.49 7.42 -12.70
N ASP A 218 7.57 6.93 -11.45
CA ASP A 218 7.79 5.49 -11.19
C ASP A 218 6.46 4.74 -11.24
N VAL A 219 6.07 4.42 -12.48
CA VAL A 219 4.81 3.72 -12.79
C VAL A 219 4.72 2.34 -12.13
N ARG A 220 5.86 1.66 -11.92
CA ARG A 220 5.88 0.33 -11.31
C ARG A 220 5.54 0.44 -9.84
N GLN A 221 6.21 1.33 -9.11
CA GLN A 221 5.91 1.56 -7.70
C GLN A 221 4.46 2.01 -7.53
N LEU A 222 4.02 3.00 -8.31
CA LEU A 222 2.64 3.52 -8.28
C LEU A 222 1.59 2.43 -8.54
N PHE A 223 1.81 1.56 -9.53
CA PHE A 223 0.91 0.45 -9.82
C PHE A 223 0.82 -0.54 -8.66
N ILE A 224 1.95 -0.82 -8.01
CA ILE A 224 2.03 -1.84 -6.96
C ILE A 224 1.43 -1.34 -5.65
N THR A 225 1.67 -0.08 -5.27
CA THR A 225 1.32 0.43 -3.94
C THR A 225 0.06 1.28 -3.93
N HIS A 226 -0.30 1.92 -5.06
CA HIS A 226 -1.46 2.81 -5.12
C HIS A 226 -2.28 2.66 -6.41
N LYS A 227 -2.92 1.51 -6.60
CA LYS A 227 -3.76 1.23 -7.78
C LYS A 227 -4.79 2.33 -8.14
N PRO A 228 -5.55 2.92 -7.19
CA PRO A 228 -6.47 4.01 -7.52
C PRO A 228 -5.77 5.22 -8.17
N ALA A 229 -4.65 5.68 -7.59
CA ALA A 229 -3.88 6.80 -8.13
C ALA A 229 -3.25 6.44 -9.49
N PHE A 230 -2.73 5.22 -9.64
CA PHE A 230 -2.25 4.71 -10.92
C PHE A 230 -3.31 4.82 -12.01
N TYR A 231 -4.53 4.28 -11.80
CA TYR A 231 -5.56 4.30 -12.83
C TYR A 231 -6.09 5.71 -13.12
N ALA A 232 -6.07 6.61 -12.13
CA ALA A 232 -6.38 8.02 -12.35
C ALA A 232 -5.37 8.66 -13.30
N ALA A 233 -4.07 8.48 -13.06
CA ALA A 233 -3.00 9.00 -13.91
C ALA A 233 -2.97 8.31 -15.29
N TYR A 234 -3.12 6.99 -15.33
CA TYR A 234 -3.06 6.19 -16.55
C TYR A 234 -4.07 6.67 -17.60
N ARG A 235 -5.28 7.07 -17.19
CA ARG A 235 -6.32 7.57 -18.11
C ARG A 235 -5.86 8.80 -18.91
N SER A 236 -5.08 9.70 -18.30
CA SER A 236 -4.64 10.94 -18.93
C SER A 236 -3.31 10.84 -19.68
N TRP A 237 -2.61 9.71 -19.62
CA TRP A 237 -1.33 9.55 -20.31
C TRP A 237 -1.47 9.48 -21.84
N PRO A 238 -0.46 9.94 -22.59
CA PRO A 238 -0.36 9.67 -24.02
C PRO A 238 -0.32 8.17 -24.33
N ASP A 239 -0.84 7.77 -25.50
CA ASP A 239 -0.98 6.35 -25.86
C ASP A 239 0.36 5.61 -25.92
N ALA A 240 1.43 6.25 -26.42
CA ALA A 240 2.77 5.67 -26.43
C ALA A 240 3.28 5.30 -25.02
N LYS A 241 2.95 6.12 -24.01
CA LYS A 241 3.29 5.81 -22.61
C LYS A 241 2.42 4.69 -22.07
N LYS A 242 1.12 4.69 -22.38
CA LYS A 242 0.19 3.62 -21.96
C LYS A 242 0.64 2.26 -22.50
N GLU A 243 0.99 2.20 -23.79
CA GLU A 243 1.49 0.99 -24.45
C GLU A 243 2.75 0.46 -23.76
N PHE A 244 3.77 1.32 -23.56
CA PHE A 244 4.97 0.93 -22.83
C PHE A 244 4.67 0.36 -21.44
N VAL A 245 3.85 1.05 -20.65
CA VAL A 245 3.57 0.65 -19.28
C VAL A 245 2.78 -0.66 -19.26
N ALA A 246 1.82 -0.84 -20.17
CA ALA A 246 1.07 -2.09 -20.29
C ALA A 246 1.99 -3.26 -20.67
N GLU A 247 2.88 -3.07 -21.64
CA GLU A 247 3.85 -4.10 -22.04
C GLU A 247 4.81 -4.44 -20.90
N PHE A 248 5.37 -3.43 -20.23
CA PHE A 248 6.26 -3.62 -19.08
C PHE A 248 5.56 -4.38 -17.95
N LEU A 249 4.34 -3.97 -17.57
CA LEU A 249 3.59 -4.65 -16.51
C LEU A 249 3.26 -6.10 -16.87
N HIS A 250 2.99 -6.39 -18.16
CA HIS A 250 2.71 -7.73 -18.63
C HIS A 250 3.97 -8.62 -18.69
N ARG A 251 5.07 -8.11 -19.24
CA ARG A 251 6.29 -8.89 -19.49
C ARG A 251 7.18 -9.02 -18.26
N ASP A 252 7.42 -7.91 -17.57
CA ASP A 252 8.41 -7.83 -16.50
C ASP A 252 7.77 -8.05 -15.13
N TYR A 253 6.66 -7.38 -14.85
CA TYR A 253 6.03 -7.48 -13.54
C TYR A 253 5.19 -8.76 -13.37
N ALA A 254 4.32 -9.09 -14.33
CA ALA A 254 3.44 -10.25 -14.19
C ALA A 254 4.20 -11.58 -14.20
N ALA A 255 5.37 -11.64 -14.85
CA ALA A 255 6.22 -12.83 -14.87
C ALA A 255 6.79 -13.19 -13.50
N ASN A 256 7.09 -12.20 -12.64
CA ASN A 256 7.60 -12.44 -11.29
C ASN A 256 7.16 -11.34 -10.29
N LYS A 257 5.89 -11.38 -9.89
CA LYS A 257 5.34 -10.40 -8.95
C LYS A 257 6.05 -10.43 -7.60
N ALA A 258 6.26 -11.62 -7.04
CA ALA A 258 6.88 -11.78 -5.73
C ALA A 258 8.32 -11.26 -5.72
N GLY A 259 9.14 -11.66 -6.70
CA GLY A 259 10.52 -11.18 -6.80
C GLY A 259 10.62 -9.69 -7.10
N ALA A 260 9.72 -9.14 -7.93
CA ALA A 260 9.67 -7.69 -8.17
C ALA A 260 9.33 -6.89 -6.91
N ARG A 261 8.41 -7.40 -6.08
CA ARG A 261 8.05 -6.79 -4.79
C ARG A 261 9.18 -6.89 -3.77
N ASP A 262 9.79 -8.06 -3.63
CA ASP A 262 10.90 -8.28 -2.72
C ASP A 262 12.10 -7.40 -3.08
N ALA A 263 12.45 -7.32 -4.37
CA ALA A 263 13.52 -6.42 -4.83
C ALA A 263 13.23 -4.94 -4.52
N LEU A 264 11.98 -4.48 -4.68
CA LEU A 264 11.64 -3.08 -4.44
C LEU A 264 11.58 -2.72 -2.95
N PHE A 265 10.91 -3.54 -2.15
CA PHE A 265 10.49 -3.17 -0.80
C PHE A 265 11.24 -3.91 0.30
N GLY A 266 11.91 -5.02 -0.02
CA GLY A 266 12.57 -5.90 0.95
C GLY A 266 11.58 -6.61 1.87
N GLY A 267 11.62 -7.94 1.89
CA GLY A 267 10.82 -8.76 2.80
C GLY A 267 9.74 -9.56 2.07
N ALA A 268 9.54 -10.78 2.54
CA ALA A 268 8.53 -11.70 2.02
C ALA A 268 7.14 -11.03 1.97
N GLU A 269 6.32 -11.40 0.99
CA GLU A 269 4.91 -11.04 1.02
C GLU A 269 4.32 -11.45 2.38
N PRO A 270 3.49 -10.61 3.02
CA PRO A 270 2.61 -11.15 4.04
C PRO A 270 1.83 -12.27 3.36
N GLU A 271 1.99 -13.50 3.83
CA GLU A 271 1.16 -14.62 3.36
C GLU A 271 -0.28 -14.13 3.41
N VAL A 272 -0.96 -14.14 2.26
CA VAL A 272 -2.42 -14.03 2.26
C VAL A 272 -2.89 -15.29 2.97
N LYS A 273 -3.05 -15.21 4.29
CA LYS A 273 -3.63 -16.30 5.06
C LYS A 273 -5.00 -16.53 4.43
N PRO A 274 -5.24 -17.68 3.79
CA PRO A 274 -6.56 -17.97 3.28
C PRO A 274 -7.53 -17.82 4.45
N ALA A 275 -8.67 -17.19 4.19
CA ALA A 275 -9.72 -17.04 5.19
C ALA A 275 -9.92 -18.41 5.86
N VAL A 276 -9.79 -18.44 7.19
CA VAL A 276 -9.92 -19.67 7.98
C VAL A 276 -11.24 -20.32 7.59
N ASN A 277 -11.17 -21.48 6.94
CA ASN A 277 -12.33 -22.25 6.52
C ASN A 277 -13.03 -22.77 7.80
N PRO A 278 -14.26 -22.34 8.15
CA PRO A 278 -15.00 -22.99 9.22
C PRO A 278 -15.61 -24.26 8.62
N GLY A 279 -14.86 -25.35 8.61
CA GLY A 279 -15.26 -26.55 7.86
C GLY A 279 -14.70 -27.86 8.40
N MET A 280 -14.68 -28.06 9.72
CA MET A 280 -14.61 -29.43 10.27
C MET A 280 -16.01 -30.04 10.21
N ASN A 281 -16.22 -31.00 9.30
CA ASN A 281 -17.36 -31.92 9.44
C ASN A 281 -17.10 -32.88 10.61
N ARG A 282 -18.13 -33.20 11.40
CA ARG A 282 -18.10 -33.98 12.66
C ARG A 282 -17.53 -35.40 12.57
N ASP A 283 -17.20 -35.91 11.38
CA ASP A 283 -16.90 -37.34 11.17
C ASP A 283 -15.47 -37.65 10.65
N GLY A 284 -14.52 -36.71 10.75
CA GLY A 284 -13.09 -37.02 10.66
C GLY A 284 -12.56 -37.60 9.33
N ARG A 285 -13.27 -37.40 8.21
CA ARG A 285 -12.79 -37.82 6.88
C ARG A 285 -12.56 -36.63 5.95
N ALA A 286 -11.41 -36.63 5.27
CA ALA A 286 -11.02 -35.63 4.28
C ALA A 286 -11.97 -35.68 3.07
N GLY A 287 -12.87 -34.70 2.96
CA GLY A 287 -13.67 -34.48 1.76
C GLY A 287 -12.77 -33.99 0.63
N LYS A 288 -12.88 -34.60 -0.56
CA LYS A 288 -12.19 -34.14 -1.77
C LYS A 288 -12.64 -32.72 -2.08
N SER A 289 -11.79 -31.72 -1.83
CA SER A 289 -12.03 -30.35 -2.25
C SER A 289 -11.98 -30.27 -3.78
N ARG A 290 -13.08 -29.84 -4.40
CA ARG A 290 -13.01 -29.26 -5.74
C ARG A 290 -12.22 -27.95 -5.63
N PRO A 291 -11.37 -27.59 -6.60
CA PRO A 291 -10.75 -26.28 -6.61
C PRO A 291 -11.86 -25.24 -6.81
N GLU A 292 -12.24 -24.57 -5.73
CA GLU A 292 -13.22 -23.49 -5.75
C GLU A 292 -12.50 -22.19 -6.13
N ARG A 293 -13.14 -21.43 -7.03
CA ARG A 293 -12.58 -20.29 -7.76
C ARG A 293 -12.13 -19.18 -6.82
N ASP A 294 -11.03 -18.52 -7.16
CA ASP A 294 -10.48 -17.38 -6.44
C ASP A 294 -11.46 -16.18 -6.54
N ILE A 295 -11.67 -15.46 -5.45
CA ILE A 295 -12.51 -14.24 -5.42
C ILE A 295 -11.97 -13.18 -6.39
N VAL A 296 -10.67 -13.22 -6.69
CA VAL A 296 -10.02 -12.38 -7.71
C VAL A 296 -10.61 -12.62 -9.11
N ASP A 297 -11.14 -13.82 -9.39
CA ASP A 297 -11.82 -14.13 -10.66
C ASP A 297 -13.25 -13.52 -10.72
N LEU A 298 -13.82 -13.07 -9.59
CA LEU A 298 -15.21 -12.62 -9.50
C LEU A 298 -15.41 -11.09 -9.54
N VAL A 299 -14.40 -10.28 -9.25
CA VAL A 299 -14.57 -8.82 -9.10
C VAL A 299 -13.52 -8.02 -9.87
N GLY A 300 -13.59 -8.10 -11.19
CA GLY A 300 -13.01 -7.12 -12.12
C GLY A 300 -14.01 -6.79 -13.23
N PRO A 301 -14.00 -5.58 -13.82
CA PRO A 301 -14.97 -5.17 -14.84
C PRO A 301 -14.80 -5.90 -16.19
N TRP A 302 -13.86 -6.85 -16.26
CA TRP A 302 -13.59 -7.68 -17.43
C TRP A 302 -13.61 -9.14 -16.98
N GLY A 303 -14.82 -9.71 -16.93
CA GLY A 303 -15.00 -11.14 -16.77
C GLY A 303 -14.18 -11.89 -17.83
N SER A 304 -13.42 -12.88 -17.41
CA SER A 304 -12.65 -13.72 -18.31
C SER A 304 -13.60 -14.49 -19.23
N VAL A 305 -13.71 -14.05 -20.49
CA VAL A 305 -14.41 -14.82 -21.52
C VAL A 305 -13.48 -15.96 -21.94
N LEU A 306 -13.69 -17.13 -21.35
CA LEU A 306 -13.07 -18.37 -21.80
C LEU A 306 -13.62 -18.71 -23.19
N ARG A 307 -12.75 -18.72 -24.22
CA ARG A 307 -13.06 -19.39 -25.49
C ARG A 307 -13.20 -20.89 -25.22
N ARG A 308 -14.32 -21.46 -25.67
CA ARG A 308 -14.54 -22.92 -25.73
C ARG A 308 -13.60 -23.57 -26.72
#